data_AF-A0AAX1EHF6-F1
#
_entry.id   AF-A0AAX1EHF6-F1
#
_cell.length_a   1.000
_cell.length_b   1.000
_cell.length_c   1.000
_cell.angle_alpha   90.00
_cell.angle_beta   90.00
_cell.angle_gamma   90.00
#
_symmetry.space_group_name_H-M   'P 1'
#
loop_
_entity.id
_entity.type
_entity.pdbx_description
1 polymer ?
#
loop_
_entity_poly.entity_id
_entity_poly.type
_entity_poly.pdbx_seq_one_letter_code
_entity_poly.pdbx_strand_id
1 'polypeptide(L)'
;MLDFDGNALFGSVYRLAKDKNEKKLTREKVATSSKGKGYTVITVLAKEKDYQAVDFLLQRFDANLNDAVFGAALSGDEAFTDKLLQRQAALAYAVRGAAAGGHKAFVNNLLGRGAGLQAEAAYGFGLGNHVEFVDDFINQDRTLIKDALQGAACGGHVELVNALVKRGASLDDAVFGAAFGGHMNLVNELIYRGASLKEAAIGFICGGHVTGTQKEILRFVAFIDHPKLRELFVNEAKHRNTSLDASLVKTAARLNELIRKNKLTFEQAEIYLKVGTNNWFLQGQQLVKEGKLPAELYFHIASFLTESSFKDTKVVFDTVNERIHERVINKHNSGFFAFFRSRKSRMEFEEMAEQNHQKRINF
;
A
#
# COMPACT_ATOMS: atom_id res chain seq x y z
N MET A 1 -18.83 7.68 4.81
CA MET A 1 -17.88 8.40 5.68
C MET A 1 -16.50 8.07 5.13
N LEU A 2 -15.82 9.04 4.50
CA LEU A 2 -14.58 8.77 3.75
C LEU A 2 -13.40 8.84 4.72
N ASP A 3 -12.80 7.69 5.06
CA ASP A 3 -11.54 7.65 5.79
C ASP A 3 -10.43 8.27 4.93
N PHE A 4 -9.79 9.29 5.51
CA PHE A 4 -8.69 10.08 4.95
C PHE A 4 -7.32 9.46 5.24
N ASP A 5 -7.28 8.20 5.66
CA ASP A 5 -6.08 7.54 6.13
C ASP A 5 -5.02 7.44 5.03
N GLY A 6 -3.99 8.27 5.17
CA GLY A 6 -2.69 8.07 4.50
C GLY A 6 -2.13 9.25 3.72
N ASN A 7 -2.92 10.25 3.30
CA ASN A 7 -2.37 11.40 2.55
C ASN A 7 -2.83 12.75 3.12
N ALA A 8 -2.06 13.25 4.08
CA ALA A 8 -2.29 14.55 4.72
C ALA A 8 -2.31 15.72 3.72
N LEU A 9 -1.51 15.64 2.65
CA LEU A 9 -1.51 16.64 1.59
C LEU A 9 -2.84 16.62 0.83
N PHE A 10 -3.33 15.45 0.44
CA PHE A 10 -4.61 15.28 -0.24
C PHE A 10 -5.77 15.88 0.58
N GLY A 11 -5.89 15.50 1.86
CA GLY A 11 -6.96 15.99 2.73
C GLY A 11 -6.86 17.49 3.03
N SER A 12 -5.65 18.06 2.99
CA SER A 12 -5.43 19.51 3.11
C SER A 12 -5.87 20.24 1.84
N VAL A 13 -5.39 19.81 0.66
CA VAL A 13 -5.74 20.42 -0.62
C VAL A 13 -7.24 20.32 -0.89
N TYR A 14 -7.87 19.18 -0.59
CA TYR A 14 -9.32 18.99 -0.70
C TYR A 14 -10.11 20.01 0.12
N ARG A 15 -9.79 20.19 1.42
CA ARG A 15 -10.49 21.17 2.26
C ARG A 15 -10.28 22.60 1.77
N LEU A 16 -9.03 22.97 1.45
CA LEU A 16 -8.70 24.31 0.97
C LEU A 16 -9.38 24.63 -0.37
N ALA A 17 -9.58 23.64 -1.24
CA ALA A 17 -10.30 23.80 -2.50
C ALA A 17 -11.79 24.08 -2.27
N LYS A 18 -12.45 23.37 -1.34
CA LYS A 18 -13.85 23.62 -0.98
C LYS A 18 -14.06 24.99 -0.34
N ASP A 19 -13.11 25.41 0.49
CA ASP A 19 -13.09 26.75 1.11
C ASP A 19 -12.63 27.84 0.13
N LYS A 20 -12.20 27.48 -1.09
CA LYS A 20 -11.63 28.38 -2.11
C LYS A 20 -10.49 29.25 -1.58
N ASN A 21 -9.65 28.67 -0.72
CA ASN A 21 -8.59 29.39 -0.02
C ASN A 21 -7.34 29.55 -0.90
N GLU A 22 -7.31 30.61 -1.70
CA GLU A 22 -6.23 30.88 -2.66
C GLU A 22 -4.86 31.10 -1.99
N LYS A 23 -4.84 31.65 -0.77
CA LYS A 23 -3.59 32.01 -0.08
C LYS A 23 -2.76 30.81 0.37
N LYS A 24 -3.39 29.66 0.65
CA LYS A 24 -2.72 28.47 1.21
C LYS A 24 -2.47 27.36 0.18
N LEU A 25 -3.11 27.46 -0.98
CA LEU A 25 -2.94 26.53 -2.10
C LEU A 25 -1.81 27.00 -3.01
N THR A 26 -1.12 26.04 -3.62
CA THR A 26 -0.12 26.28 -4.66
C THR A 26 -0.35 25.28 -5.80
N ARG A 27 0.07 25.64 -7.02
CA ARG A 27 -0.03 24.75 -8.19
C ARG A 27 0.65 23.40 -7.94
N GLU A 28 1.82 23.43 -7.33
CA GLU A 28 2.58 22.23 -6.96
C GLU A 28 1.79 21.30 -6.03
N LYS A 29 1.16 21.84 -4.98
CA LYS A 29 0.34 21.04 -4.05
C LYS A 29 -0.86 20.42 -4.75
N VAL A 30 -1.52 21.17 -5.64
CA VAL A 30 -2.67 20.65 -6.41
C VAL A 30 -2.21 19.52 -7.33
N ALA A 31 -1.12 19.72 -8.08
CA ALA A 31 -0.57 18.75 -9.03
C ALA A 31 -0.07 17.46 -8.35
N THR A 32 0.46 17.55 -7.13
CA THR A 32 1.02 16.41 -6.39
C THR A 32 0.03 15.74 -5.45
N SER A 33 -1.15 16.33 -5.23
CA SER A 33 -2.18 15.76 -4.35
C SER A 33 -2.98 14.65 -5.02
N SER A 34 -2.64 13.40 -4.71
CA SER A 34 -3.34 12.21 -5.21
C SER A 34 -3.63 11.20 -4.10
N LYS A 35 -4.77 10.52 -4.16
CA LYS A 35 -5.10 9.36 -3.31
C LYS A 35 -4.50 8.05 -3.86
N GLY A 36 -3.62 8.13 -4.87
CA GLY A 36 -3.17 6.99 -5.65
C GLY A 36 -4.21 6.56 -6.70
N LYS A 37 -3.83 5.65 -7.61
CA LYS A 37 -4.70 5.09 -8.66
C LYS A 37 -5.35 6.13 -9.60
N GLY A 38 -4.70 7.28 -9.79
CA GLY A 38 -5.19 8.36 -10.66
C GLY A 38 -6.31 9.23 -10.05
N TYR A 39 -6.66 9.06 -8.78
CA TYR A 39 -7.64 9.94 -8.12
C TYR A 39 -6.96 11.17 -7.53
N THR A 40 -7.11 12.31 -8.20
CA THR A 40 -6.67 13.62 -7.69
C THR A 40 -7.79 14.32 -6.94
N VAL A 41 -7.47 15.43 -6.26
CA VAL A 41 -8.48 16.21 -5.53
C VAL A 41 -9.60 16.68 -6.45
N ILE A 42 -9.27 17.12 -7.66
CA ILE A 42 -10.27 17.60 -8.62
C ILE A 42 -11.19 16.46 -9.11
N THR A 43 -10.68 15.24 -9.26
CA THR A 43 -11.52 14.06 -9.56
C THR A 43 -12.58 13.84 -8.50
N VAL A 44 -12.20 13.91 -7.22
CA VAL A 44 -13.12 13.69 -6.10
C VAL A 44 -14.16 14.80 -6.03
N LEU A 45 -13.77 16.06 -6.18
CA LEU A 45 -14.70 17.19 -6.18
C LEU A 45 -15.70 17.11 -7.34
N ALA A 46 -15.25 16.73 -8.53
CA ALA A 46 -16.13 16.53 -9.68
C ALA A 46 -17.13 15.38 -9.45
N LYS A 47 -16.65 14.27 -8.87
CA LYS A 47 -17.51 13.14 -8.48
C LYS A 47 -18.57 13.54 -7.45
N GLU A 48 -18.21 14.38 -6.49
CA GLU A 48 -19.10 14.93 -5.45
C GLU A 48 -20.00 16.07 -5.96
N LYS A 49 -19.89 16.46 -7.23
CA LYS A 49 -20.64 17.55 -7.86
C LYS A 49 -20.37 18.93 -7.25
N ASP A 50 -19.20 19.12 -6.66
CA ASP A 50 -18.74 20.44 -6.20
C ASP A 50 -18.10 21.21 -7.36
N TYR A 51 -18.95 21.61 -8.32
CA TYR A 51 -18.50 22.27 -9.55
C TYR A 51 -17.79 23.60 -9.26
N GLN A 52 -18.15 24.27 -8.16
CA GLN A 52 -17.52 25.54 -7.78
C GLN A 52 -16.07 25.33 -7.34
N ALA A 53 -15.78 24.28 -6.57
CA ALA A 53 -14.41 23.93 -6.21
C ALA A 53 -13.62 23.41 -7.43
N VAL A 54 -14.26 22.65 -8.32
CA VAL A 54 -13.66 22.21 -9.58
C VAL A 54 -13.25 23.40 -10.44
N ASP A 55 -14.16 24.34 -10.70
CA ASP A 55 -13.88 25.53 -11.52
C ASP A 55 -12.81 26.41 -10.86
N PHE A 56 -12.82 26.55 -9.53
CA PHE A 56 -11.76 27.24 -8.79
C PHE A 56 -10.38 26.62 -9.04
N LEU A 57 -10.26 25.29 -8.95
CA LEU A 57 -8.99 24.60 -9.18
C LEU A 57 -8.52 24.69 -10.64
N LEU A 58 -9.43 24.55 -11.61
CA LEU A 58 -9.10 24.68 -13.03
C LEU A 58 -8.62 26.09 -13.40
N GLN A 59 -9.23 27.13 -12.83
CA GLN A 59 -8.93 28.52 -13.20
C GLN A 59 -7.69 29.08 -12.49
N ARG A 60 -7.45 28.67 -11.24
CA ARG A 60 -6.43 29.30 -10.38
C ARG A 60 -5.16 28.47 -10.23
N PHE A 61 -5.25 27.15 -10.42
CA PHE A 61 -4.18 26.23 -10.06
C PHE A 61 -3.74 25.28 -11.18
N ASP A 62 -4.17 25.51 -12.43
CA ASP A 62 -3.86 24.67 -13.59
C ASP A 62 -4.18 23.19 -13.35
N ALA A 63 -5.25 22.90 -12.60
CA ALA A 63 -5.65 21.53 -12.33
C ALA A 63 -5.98 20.81 -13.64
N ASN A 64 -5.72 19.51 -13.69
CA ASN A 64 -5.88 18.72 -14.91
C ASN A 64 -7.36 18.57 -15.28
N LEU A 65 -7.74 19.11 -16.44
CA LEU A 65 -9.10 19.03 -16.95
C LEU A 65 -9.56 17.59 -17.20
N ASN A 66 -8.65 16.70 -17.59
CA ASN A 66 -8.95 15.29 -17.84
C ASN A 66 -9.31 14.54 -16.54
N ASP A 67 -8.71 14.92 -15.41
CA ASP A 67 -9.05 14.37 -14.09
C ASP A 67 -10.44 14.82 -13.63
N ALA A 68 -10.83 16.04 -13.98
CA ALA A 68 -12.15 16.58 -13.71
C ALA A 68 -13.23 15.85 -14.51
N VAL A 69 -13.02 15.66 -15.82
CA VAL A 69 -14.00 14.98 -16.68
C VAL A 69 -14.13 13.50 -16.32
N PHE A 70 -13.02 12.84 -15.95
CA PHE A 70 -13.05 11.49 -15.41
C PHE A 70 -13.92 11.40 -14.14
N GLY A 71 -13.74 12.34 -13.19
CA GLY A 71 -14.50 12.39 -11.95
C GLY A 71 -16.01 12.66 -12.14
N ALA A 72 -16.35 13.56 -13.06
CA ALA A 72 -17.74 13.84 -13.43
C ALA A 72 -18.41 12.63 -14.08
N ALA A 73 -17.72 11.98 -15.02
CA ALA A 73 -18.25 10.82 -15.71
C ALA A 73 -18.38 9.61 -14.77
N LEU A 74 -17.46 9.45 -13.82
CA LEU A 74 -17.51 8.43 -12.77
C LEU A 74 -18.78 8.51 -11.90
N SER A 75 -19.29 9.71 -11.63
CA SER A 75 -20.56 9.88 -10.89
C SER A 75 -21.81 9.78 -11.77
N GLY A 76 -21.66 9.60 -13.09
CA GLY A 76 -22.76 9.54 -14.05
C GLY A 76 -23.32 10.92 -14.39
N ASP A 77 -22.56 11.99 -14.13
CA ASP A 77 -22.99 13.35 -14.43
C ASP A 77 -22.74 13.71 -15.90
N GLU A 78 -23.67 13.31 -16.77
CA GLU A 78 -23.57 13.53 -18.21
C GLU A 78 -23.51 15.02 -18.57
N ALA A 79 -24.29 15.85 -17.88
CA ALA A 79 -24.38 17.29 -18.17
C ALA A 79 -23.07 18.02 -17.84
N PHE A 80 -22.49 17.77 -16.66
CA PHE A 80 -21.20 18.38 -16.31
C PHE A 80 -20.05 17.79 -17.12
N THR A 81 -20.11 16.49 -17.46
CA THR A 81 -19.16 15.85 -18.36
C THR A 81 -19.15 16.54 -19.73
N ASP A 82 -20.31 16.77 -20.33
CA ASP A 82 -20.43 17.46 -21.63
C ASP A 82 -19.88 18.89 -21.57
N LYS A 83 -20.11 19.62 -20.47
CA LYS A 83 -19.52 20.95 -20.25
C LYS A 83 -17.98 20.90 -20.22
N LEU A 84 -17.38 19.88 -19.61
CA LEU A 84 -15.93 19.72 -19.57
C LEU A 84 -15.36 19.27 -20.92
N LEU A 85 -16.06 18.41 -21.67
CA LEU A 85 -15.68 18.03 -23.04
C LEU A 85 -15.67 19.24 -23.98
N GLN A 86 -16.64 20.16 -23.85
CA GLN A 86 -16.66 21.43 -24.59
C GLN A 86 -15.45 22.33 -24.27
N ARG A 87 -14.83 22.15 -23.10
CA ARG A 87 -13.59 22.83 -22.70
C ARG A 87 -12.32 22.10 -23.17
N GLN A 88 -12.45 21.19 -24.14
CA GLN A 88 -11.37 20.37 -24.72
C GLN A 88 -10.81 19.30 -23.76
N ALA A 89 -11.62 18.82 -22.80
CA ALA A 89 -11.27 17.60 -22.09
C ALA A 89 -11.27 16.41 -23.08
N ALA A 90 -10.33 15.48 -22.91
CA ALA A 90 -10.21 14.34 -23.81
C ALA A 90 -11.35 13.33 -23.58
N LEU A 91 -12.06 12.96 -24.66
CA LEU A 91 -13.19 12.03 -24.63
C LEU A 91 -12.84 10.67 -24.00
N ALA A 92 -11.61 10.19 -24.20
CA ALA A 92 -11.10 8.96 -23.60
C ALA A 92 -11.21 8.93 -22.06
N TYR A 93 -10.98 10.05 -21.39
CA TYR A 93 -11.08 10.13 -19.92
C TYR A 93 -12.53 10.11 -19.44
N ALA A 94 -13.46 10.68 -20.21
CA ALA A 94 -14.89 10.57 -19.93
C ALA A 94 -15.36 9.12 -20.06
N VAL A 95 -14.95 8.41 -21.12
CA VAL A 95 -15.28 6.99 -21.32
C VAL A 95 -14.75 6.14 -20.16
N ARG A 96 -13.47 6.30 -19.80
CA ARG A 96 -12.88 5.57 -18.65
C ARG A 96 -13.63 5.85 -17.35
N GLY A 97 -13.98 7.11 -17.09
CA GLY A 97 -14.72 7.52 -15.89
C GLY A 97 -16.12 6.90 -15.84
N ALA A 98 -16.91 7.06 -16.90
CA ALA A 98 -18.25 6.49 -17.00
C ALA A 98 -18.24 4.96 -16.86
N ALA A 99 -17.27 4.29 -17.49
CA ALA A 99 -17.11 2.84 -17.40
C ALA A 99 -16.70 2.39 -15.99
N ALA A 100 -15.74 3.07 -15.36
CA ALA A 100 -15.39 2.80 -13.96
C ALA A 100 -16.57 3.04 -12.99
N GLY A 101 -17.49 3.94 -13.35
CA GLY A 101 -18.73 4.20 -12.61
C GLY A 101 -19.84 3.19 -12.88
N GLY A 102 -19.71 2.34 -13.89
CA GLY A 102 -20.72 1.35 -14.28
C GLY A 102 -21.85 1.93 -15.14
N HIS A 103 -21.68 3.13 -15.71
CA HIS A 103 -22.72 3.82 -16.47
C HIS A 103 -22.76 3.36 -17.93
N LYS A 104 -23.12 2.10 -18.19
CA LYS A 104 -23.04 1.48 -19.54
C LYS A 104 -23.78 2.26 -20.64
N ALA A 105 -24.98 2.79 -20.35
CA ALA A 105 -25.71 3.61 -21.31
C ALA A 105 -24.94 4.89 -21.68
N PHE A 106 -24.35 5.53 -20.69
CA PHE A 106 -23.52 6.72 -20.88
C PHE A 106 -22.24 6.40 -21.64
N VAL A 107 -21.57 5.28 -21.32
CA VAL A 107 -20.42 4.77 -22.09
C VAL A 107 -20.79 4.59 -23.56
N ASN A 108 -21.92 3.94 -23.86
CA ASN A 108 -22.36 3.74 -25.24
C ASN A 108 -22.62 5.07 -25.97
N ASN A 109 -23.18 6.07 -25.29
CA ASN A 109 -23.34 7.42 -25.85
C ASN A 109 -21.98 8.03 -26.20
N LEU A 110 -21.00 7.97 -25.27
CA LEU A 110 -19.66 8.52 -25.48
C LEU A 110 -18.88 7.79 -26.57
N LEU A 111 -18.98 6.45 -26.65
CA LEU A 111 -18.37 5.65 -27.73
C LEU A 111 -18.94 6.04 -29.10
N GLY A 112 -20.22 6.43 -29.18
CA GLY A 112 -20.82 6.95 -30.41
C GLY A 112 -20.23 8.28 -30.88
N ARG A 113 -19.52 9.03 -30.01
CA ARG A 113 -18.89 10.32 -30.33
C ARG A 113 -17.44 10.21 -30.79
N GLY A 114 -16.82 9.03 -30.72
CA GLY A 114 -15.42 8.83 -31.10
C GLY A 114 -15.04 7.38 -31.35
N ALA A 115 -14.34 7.11 -32.45
CA ALA A 115 -13.87 5.77 -32.79
C ALA A 115 -12.68 5.34 -31.94
N GLY A 116 -12.57 4.02 -31.68
CA GLY A 116 -11.38 3.43 -31.06
C GLY A 116 -11.26 3.63 -29.54
N LEU A 117 -12.38 3.83 -28.84
CA LEU A 117 -12.45 4.04 -27.38
C LEU A 117 -12.88 2.80 -26.58
N GLN A 118 -12.91 1.65 -27.24
CA GLN A 118 -13.37 0.38 -26.68
C GLN A 118 -12.37 -0.16 -25.64
N ALA A 119 -11.08 0.05 -25.87
CA ALA A 119 -10.01 -0.24 -24.91
C ALA A 119 -10.16 0.60 -23.63
N GLU A 120 -10.47 1.90 -23.76
CA GLU A 120 -10.75 2.81 -22.65
C GLU A 120 -11.95 2.32 -21.81
N ALA A 121 -13.02 1.89 -22.48
CA ALA A 121 -14.20 1.36 -21.82
C ALA A 121 -13.89 0.05 -21.09
N ALA A 122 -13.21 -0.91 -21.75
CA ALA A 122 -12.82 -2.17 -21.15
C ALA A 122 -11.91 -1.97 -19.91
N TYR A 123 -10.91 -1.08 -20.02
CA TYR A 123 -10.08 -0.67 -18.90
C TYR A 123 -10.92 -0.07 -17.77
N GLY A 124 -11.84 0.85 -18.08
CA GLY A 124 -12.69 1.50 -17.09
C GLY A 124 -13.61 0.52 -16.36
N PHE A 125 -14.32 -0.37 -17.08
CA PHE A 125 -15.16 -1.40 -16.47
C PHE A 125 -14.34 -2.36 -15.60
N GLY A 126 -13.14 -2.74 -16.05
CA GLY A 126 -12.18 -3.52 -15.26
C GLY A 126 -11.79 -2.79 -13.98
N LEU A 127 -11.43 -1.51 -14.06
CA LEU A 127 -11.08 -0.67 -12.91
C LEU A 127 -12.23 -0.54 -11.89
N GLY A 128 -13.46 -0.46 -12.37
CA GLY A 128 -14.68 -0.39 -11.56
C GLY A 128 -15.24 -1.73 -11.08
N ASN A 129 -14.64 -2.86 -11.49
CA ASN A 129 -15.11 -4.23 -11.25
C ASN A 129 -16.51 -4.54 -11.80
N HIS A 130 -16.88 -3.97 -12.95
CA HIS A 130 -18.17 -4.21 -13.59
C HIS A 130 -18.09 -5.46 -14.49
N VAL A 131 -18.00 -6.63 -13.86
CA VAL A 131 -17.70 -7.93 -14.52
C VAL A 131 -18.63 -8.23 -15.69
N GLU A 132 -19.94 -7.98 -15.55
CA GLU A 132 -20.92 -8.18 -16.64
C GLU A 132 -20.55 -7.37 -17.88
N PHE A 133 -20.18 -6.09 -17.70
CA PHE A 133 -19.84 -5.20 -18.80
C PHE A 133 -18.46 -5.50 -19.40
N VAL A 134 -17.53 -5.98 -18.57
CA VAL A 134 -16.25 -6.52 -19.05
C VAL A 134 -16.49 -7.73 -19.95
N ASP A 135 -17.31 -8.69 -19.51
CA ASP A 135 -17.62 -9.88 -20.28
C ASP A 135 -18.36 -9.53 -21.59
N ASP A 136 -19.30 -8.58 -21.56
CA ASP A 136 -19.98 -8.08 -22.76
C ASP A 136 -19.01 -7.52 -23.82
N PHE A 137 -18.02 -6.74 -23.40
CA PHE A 137 -17.02 -6.16 -24.30
C PHE A 137 -16.07 -7.22 -24.85
N ILE A 138 -15.58 -8.11 -23.98
CA ILE A 138 -14.66 -9.20 -24.39
C ILE A 138 -15.34 -10.19 -25.34
N ASN A 139 -16.65 -10.43 -25.17
CA ASN A 139 -17.41 -11.29 -26.07
C ASN A 139 -17.56 -10.68 -27.48
N GLN A 140 -17.55 -9.35 -27.59
CA GLN A 140 -17.56 -8.65 -28.89
C GLN A 140 -16.15 -8.59 -29.50
N ASP A 141 -15.13 -8.35 -28.69
CA ASP A 141 -13.74 -8.28 -29.11
C ASP A 141 -12.81 -8.84 -28.03
N ARG A 142 -12.24 -10.02 -28.29
CA ARG A 142 -11.33 -10.70 -27.35
C ARG A 142 -10.00 -9.97 -27.17
N THR A 143 -9.63 -9.03 -28.06
CA THR A 143 -8.39 -8.25 -27.90
C THR A 143 -8.44 -7.34 -26.66
N LEU A 144 -9.64 -6.97 -26.22
CA LEU A 144 -9.91 -6.14 -25.03
C LEU A 144 -9.63 -6.83 -23.68
N ILE A 145 -9.33 -8.13 -23.68
CA ILE A 145 -8.95 -8.88 -22.47
C ILE A 145 -7.77 -8.19 -21.76
N LYS A 146 -6.80 -7.69 -22.53
CA LYS A 146 -5.62 -7.03 -21.99
C LYS A 146 -5.98 -5.73 -21.26
N ASP A 147 -6.82 -4.89 -21.86
CA ASP A 147 -7.22 -3.60 -21.29
C ASP A 147 -8.06 -3.80 -20.03
N ALA A 148 -9.03 -4.72 -20.08
CA ALA A 148 -9.82 -5.10 -18.91
C ALA A 148 -8.95 -5.66 -17.78
N LEU A 149 -7.95 -6.48 -18.09
CA LEU A 149 -7.00 -7.02 -17.10
C LEU A 149 -6.21 -5.89 -16.45
N GLN A 150 -5.69 -4.95 -17.26
CA GLN A 150 -4.92 -3.84 -16.74
C GLN A 150 -5.75 -2.97 -15.79
N GLY A 151 -7.02 -2.69 -16.14
CA GLY A 151 -7.97 -2.01 -15.28
C GLY A 151 -8.25 -2.77 -13.99
N ALA A 152 -8.58 -4.06 -14.10
CA ALA A 152 -8.89 -4.92 -12.96
C ALA A 152 -7.72 -5.06 -11.98
N ALA A 153 -6.50 -5.24 -12.50
CA ALA A 153 -5.29 -5.34 -11.70
C ALA A 153 -4.94 -4.01 -11.02
N CYS A 154 -5.07 -2.88 -11.73
CA CYS A 154 -4.90 -1.54 -11.17
C CYS A 154 -5.94 -1.23 -10.07
N GLY A 155 -7.16 -1.76 -10.21
CA GLY A 155 -8.22 -1.69 -9.21
C GLY A 155 -8.05 -2.64 -8.02
N GLY A 156 -7.26 -3.71 -8.21
CA GLY A 156 -6.99 -4.75 -7.20
C GLY A 156 -8.06 -5.83 -7.12
N HIS A 157 -8.83 -6.03 -8.17
CA HIS A 157 -9.96 -6.96 -8.21
C HIS A 157 -9.47 -8.38 -8.52
N VAL A 158 -9.08 -9.11 -7.47
CA VAL A 158 -8.40 -10.41 -7.55
C VAL A 158 -9.20 -11.43 -8.36
N GLU A 159 -10.50 -11.53 -8.13
CA GLU A 159 -11.38 -12.49 -8.81
C GLU A 159 -11.46 -12.22 -10.31
N LEU A 160 -11.61 -10.95 -10.70
CA LEU A 160 -11.66 -10.55 -12.10
C LEU A 160 -10.31 -10.75 -12.80
N VAL A 161 -9.20 -10.39 -12.14
CA VAL A 161 -7.85 -10.68 -12.65
C VAL A 161 -7.68 -12.18 -12.88
N ASN A 162 -8.10 -13.02 -11.93
CA ASN A 162 -8.02 -14.47 -12.05
C ASN A 162 -8.88 -15.01 -13.20
N ALA A 163 -10.08 -14.49 -13.40
CA ALA A 163 -10.93 -14.85 -14.53
C ALA A 163 -10.30 -14.48 -15.89
N LEU A 164 -9.71 -13.28 -15.99
CA LEU A 164 -9.10 -12.79 -17.23
C LEU A 164 -7.80 -13.55 -17.56
N VAL A 165 -6.96 -13.87 -16.57
CA VAL A 165 -5.79 -14.73 -16.76
C VAL A 165 -6.19 -16.13 -17.25
N LYS A 166 -7.26 -16.72 -16.69
CA LYS A 166 -7.79 -18.00 -17.20
C LYS A 166 -8.28 -17.93 -18.65
N ARG A 167 -8.67 -16.73 -19.12
CA ARG A 167 -9.06 -16.47 -20.51
C ARG A 167 -7.88 -16.16 -21.44
N GLY A 168 -6.64 -16.27 -20.96
CA GLY A 168 -5.41 -16.15 -21.74
C GLY A 168 -4.64 -14.84 -21.55
N ALA A 169 -5.03 -14.00 -20.57
CA ALA A 169 -4.31 -12.76 -20.29
C ALA A 169 -2.93 -13.03 -19.64
N SER A 170 -1.96 -12.15 -19.93
CA SER A 170 -0.59 -12.28 -19.43
C SER A 170 -0.49 -12.03 -17.92
N LEU A 171 0.26 -12.89 -17.21
CA LEU A 171 0.63 -12.64 -15.81
C LEU A 171 1.51 -11.40 -15.65
N ASP A 172 2.30 -11.07 -16.67
CA ASP A 172 3.20 -9.90 -16.64
C ASP A 172 2.41 -8.59 -16.77
N ASP A 173 1.39 -8.56 -17.64
CA ASP A 173 0.47 -7.41 -17.72
C ASP A 173 -0.32 -7.25 -16.40
N ALA A 174 -0.72 -8.38 -15.79
CA ALA A 174 -1.43 -8.39 -14.52
C ALA A 174 -0.56 -7.84 -13.38
N VAL A 175 0.69 -8.30 -13.27
CA VAL A 175 1.58 -7.87 -12.18
C VAL A 175 1.98 -6.41 -12.34
N PHE A 176 2.17 -5.95 -13.59
CA PHE A 176 2.40 -4.54 -13.87
C PHE A 176 1.22 -3.68 -13.38
N GLY A 177 -0.02 -4.03 -13.74
CA GLY A 177 -1.22 -3.29 -13.33
C GLY A 177 -1.42 -3.30 -11.81
N ALA A 178 -1.26 -4.47 -11.18
CA ALA A 178 -1.36 -4.62 -9.73
C ALA A 178 -0.30 -3.79 -8.99
N ALA A 179 0.94 -3.81 -9.49
CA ALA A 179 2.03 -3.03 -8.93
C ALA A 179 1.80 -1.53 -9.12
N PHE A 180 1.37 -1.10 -10.30
CA PHE A 180 0.98 0.30 -10.56
C PHE A 180 -0.09 0.78 -9.57
N GLY A 181 -1.11 -0.04 -9.33
CA GLY A 181 -2.18 0.24 -8.36
C GLY A 181 -1.78 0.11 -6.87
N GLY A 182 -0.59 -0.41 -6.57
CA GLY A 182 -0.10 -0.61 -5.20
C GLY A 182 -0.69 -1.84 -4.49
N HIS A 183 -1.24 -2.79 -5.24
CA HIS A 183 -1.92 -3.97 -4.71
C HIS A 183 -0.94 -5.09 -4.32
N MET A 184 -0.17 -4.87 -3.24
CA MET A 184 0.94 -5.72 -2.83
C MET A 184 0.58 -7.21 -2.68
N ASN A 185 -0.59 -7.53 -2.08
CA ASN A 185 -1.02 -8.93 -1.93
C ASN A 185 -1.22 -9.62 -3.28
N LEU A 186 -1.86 -8.93 -4.24
CA LEU A 186 -2.05 -9.45 -5.60
C LEU A 186 -0.71 -9.56 -6.34
N VAL A 187 0.20 -8.60 -6.17
CA VAL A 187 1.56 -8.69 -6.73
C VAL A 187 2.30 -9.92 -6.21
N ASN A 188 2.28 -10.16 -4.90
CA ASN A 188 2.92 -11.33 -4.29
C ASN A 188 2.31 -12.64 -4.81
N GLU A 189 0.98 -12.71 -4.96
CA GLU A 189 0.30 -13.87 -5.56
C GLU A 189 0.72 -14.11 -7.02
N LEU A 190 0.73 -13.06 -7.85
CA LEU A 190 1.10 -13.16 -9.27
C LEU A 190 2.56 -13.58 -9.45
N ILE A 191 3.47 -13.06 -8.62
CA ILE A 191 4.88 -13.48 -8.60
C ILE A 191 5.02 -14.95 -8.23
N TYR A 192 4.27 -15.41 -7.23
CA TYR A 192 4.28 -16.83 -6.85
C TYR A 192 3.82 -17.73 -8.01
N ARG A 193 2.93 -17.23 -8.86
CA ARG A 193 2.45 -17.90 -10.09
C ARG A 193 3.39 -17.72 -11.29
N GLY A 194 4.52 -17.06 -11.13
CA GLY A 194 5.57 -16.94 -12.15
C GLY A 194 5.60 -15.62 -12.92
N ALA A 195 4.87 -14.59 -12.49
CA ALA A 195 4.97 -13.26 -13.10
C ALA A 195 6.38 -12.63 -12.93
N SER A 196 6.76 -11.79 -13.89
CA SER A 196 8.05 -11.12 -13.92
C SER A 196 8.25 -10.16 -12.75
N LEU A 197 9.35 -10.37 -12.00
CA LEU A 197 9.79 -9.45 -10.96
C LEU A 197 10.15 -8.07 -11.52
N LYS A 198 10.64 -8.01 -12.76
CA LYS A 198 11.02 -6.76 -13.41
C LYS A 198 9.77 -5.93 -13.71
N GLU A 199 8.72 -6.56 -14.25
CA GLU A 199 7.46 -5.86 -14.52
C GLU A 199 6.79 -5.38 -13.24
N ALA A 200 6.85 -6.16 -12.17
CA ALA A 200 6.40 -5.71 -10.85
C ALA A 200 7.18 -4.48 -10.36
N ALA A 201 8.51 -4.48 -10.45
CA ALA A 201 9.35 -3.35 -10.04
C ALA A 201 9.04 -2.09 -10.85
N ILE A 202 8.96 -2.20 -12.18
CA ILE A 202 8.62 -1.08 -13.07
C ILE A 202 7.21 -0.56 -12.76
N GLY A 203 6.23 -1.46 -12.59
CA GLY A 203 4.87 -1.10 -12.25
C GLY A 203 4.80 -0.27 -10.96
N PHE A 204 5.52 -0.68 -9.90
CA PHE A 204 5.59 0.09 -8.66
C PHE A 204 6.18 1.49 -8.86
N ILE A 205 7.25 1.61 -9.65
CA ILE A 205 7.91 2.88 -9.92
C ILE A 205 7.00 3.81 -10.73
N CYS A 206 6.37 3.28 -11.79
CA CYS A 206 5.43 4.02 -12.61
C CYS A 206 4.17 4.44 -11.83
N GLY A 207 3.74 3.62 -10.86
CA GLY A 207 2.66 3.95 -9.93
C GLY A 207 3.02 4.99 -8.87
N GLY A 208 4.27 5.45 -8.83
CA GLY A 208 4.72 6.47 -7.88
C GLY A 208 5.09 5.93 -6.50
N HIS A 209 5.21 4.61 -6.32
CA HIS A 209 5.55 3.98 -5.04
C HIS A 209 7.03 4.19 -4.61
N VAL A 210 7.76 5.02 -5.35
CA VAL A 210 9.11 5.54 -5.02
C VAL A 210 9.09 6.99 -4.54
N THR A 211 7.90 7.62 -4.51
CA THR A 211 7.71 9.00 -4.08
C THR A 211 7.29 9.04 -2.62
N GLY A 212 7.73 10.08 -1.90
CA GLY A 212 7.49 10.23 -0.46
C GLY A 212 8.78 10.24 0.35
N THR A 213 8.62 10.23 1.66
CA THR A 213 9.69 10.18 2.65
C THR A 213 10.42 8.83 2.59
N GLN A 214 11.67 8.79 3.06
CA GLN A 214 12.39 7.52 3.21
C GLN A 214 11.62 6.49 4.06
N LYS A 215 10.83 6.95 5.04
CA LYS A 215 10.00 6.09 5.88
C LYS A 215 8.85 5.45 5.10
N GLU A 216 8.16 6.21 4.26
CA GLU A 216 7.09 5.67 3.42
C GLU A 216 7.63 4.63 2.43
N ILE A 217 8.80 4.91 1.83
CA ILE A 217 9.45 3.97 0.92
C ILE A 217 9.94 2.73 1.69
N LEU A 218 10.54 2.88 2.87
CA LEU A 218 10.94 1.75 3.72
C LEU A 218 9.72 0.88 4.09
N ARG A 219 8.61 1.50 4.47
CA ARG A 219 7.35 0.81 4.75
C ARG A 219 6.91 0.01 3.54
N PHE A 220 6.86 0.65 2.38
CA PHE A 220 6.48 -0.01 1.14
C PHE A 220 7.34 -1.24 0.83
N VAL A 221 8.67 -1.09 0.87
CA VAL A 221 9.63 -2.17 0.59
C VAL A 221 9.56 -3.29 1.62
N ALA A 222 9.22 -3.00 2.88
CA ALA A 222 9.05 -4.01 3.92
C ALA A 222 7.85 -4.94 3.68
N PHE A 223 6.87 -4.56 2.86
CA PHE A 223 5.74 -5.42 2.48
C PHE A 223 5.95 -6.21 1.18
N ILE A 224 7.03 -5.94 0.44
CA ILE A 224 7.43 -6.78 -0.70
C ILE A 224 8.01 -8.07 -0.13
N ASP A 225 7.43 -9.21 -0.48
CA ASP A 225 7.84 -10.50 0.08
C ASP A 225 9.10 -11.05 -0.58
N HIS A 226 9.12 -10.95 -1.90
CA HIS A 226 10.14 -11.59 -2.71
C HIS A 226 11.48 -10.84 -2.56
N PRO A 227 12.55 -11.47 -2.01
CA PRO A 227 13.81 -10.77 -1.72
C PRO A 227 14.43 -10.09 -2.94
N LYS A 228 14.45 -10.79 -4.09
CA LYS A 228 14.98 -10.20 -5.33
C LYS A 228 14.13 -9.04 -5.84
N LEU A 229 12.82 -9.02 -5.56
CA LEU A 229 11.97 -7.90 -5.96
C LEU A 229 12.29 -6.67 -5.12
N ARG A 230 12.53 -6.84 -3.81
CA ARG A 230 12.99 -5.73 -2.95
C ARG A 230 14.27 -5.11 -3.50
N GLU A 231 15.24 -5.95 -3.87
CA GLU A 231 16.51 -5.50 -4.45
C GLU A 231 16.31 -4.78 -5.78
N LEU A 232 15.57 -5.39 -6.72
CA LEU A 232 15.29 -4.80 -8.02
C LEU A 232 14.57 -3.45 -7.90
N PHE A 233 13.50 -3.40 -7.11
CA PHE A 233 12.73 -2.17 -6.89
C PHE A 233 13.62 -1.06 -6.34
N VAL A 234 14.44 -1.33 -5.31
CA VAL A 234 15.31 -0.31 -4.72
C VAL A 234 16.41 0.13 -5.70
N ASN A 235 16.99 -0.78 -6.47
CA ASN A 235 18.01 -0.43 -7.47
C ASN A 235 17.44 0.46 -8.58
N GLU A 236 16.28 0.11 -9.11
CA GLU A 236 15.57 0.92 -10.10
C GLU A 236 15.11 2.27 -9.52
N ALA A 237 14.67 2.28 -8.25
CA ALA A 237 14.29 3.49 -7.55
C ALA A 237 15.47 4.44 -7.31
N LYS A 238 16.68 3.94 -7.03
CA LYS A 238 17.88 4.77 -6.82
C LYS A 238 18.24 5.62 -8.03
N HIS A 239 18.00 5.11 -9.24
CA HIS A 239 18.22 5.89 -10.47
C HIS A 239 17.28 7.11 -10.58
N ARG A 240 16.12 7.08 -9.90
CA ARG A 240 15.10 8.15 -9.93
C ARG A 240 15.06 8.98 -8.65
N ASN A 241 15.51 8.41 -7.54
CA ASN A 241 15.59 9.04 -6.23
C ASN A 241 16.96 8.72 -5.61
N THR A 242 17.91 9.62 -5.81
CA THR A 242 19.32 9.46 -5.41
C THR A 242 19.54 9.44 -3.90
N SER A 243 18.52 9.75 -3.09
CA SER A 243 18.60 9.82 -1.63
C SER A 243 18.33 8.49 -0.92
N LEU A 244 18.08 7.40 -1.65
CA LEU A 244 17.75 6.10 -1.07
C LEU A 244 18.97 5.41 -0.46
N ASP A 245 18.91 5.16 0.86
CA ASP A 245 19.96 4.49 1.63
C ASP A 245 20.24 3.07 1.12
N ALA A 246 21.51 2.71 0.98
CA ALA A 246 21.97 1.37 0.66
C ALA A 246 21.56 0.32 1.71
N SER A 247 21.35 0.74 2.97
CA SER A 247 20.91 -0.16 4.05
C SER A 247 19.42 -0.54 3.97
N LEU A 248 18.63 0.19 3.17
CA LEU A 248 17.16 0.08 3.14
C LEU A 248 16.67 -1.33 2.86
N VAL A 249 17.26 -2.04 1.90
CA VAL A 249 16.86 -3.42 1.55
C VAL A 249 17.04 -4.35 2.75
N LYS A 250 18.15 -4.22 3.49
CA LYS A 250 18.46 -5.05 4.65
C LYS A 250 17.51 -4.75 5.81
N THR A 251 17.21 -3.48 6.05
CA THR A 251 16.26 -3.05 7.08
C THR A 251 14.84 -3.51 6.74
N ALA A 252 14.40 -3.32 5.49
CA ALA A 252 13.10 -3.78 5.00
C ALA A 252 12.96 -5.31 5.11
N ALA A 253 13.99 -6.08 4.80
CA ALA A 253 13.97 -7.53 4.95
C ALA A 253 13.80 -7.98 6.41
N ARG A 254 14.47 -7.30 7.36
CA ARG A 254 14.29 -7.55 8.79
C ARG A 254 12.88 -7.20 9.27
N LEU A 255 12.35 -6.06 8.82
CA LEU A 255 10.98 -5.64 9.11
C LEU A 255 9.96 -6.65 8.57
N ASN A 256 10.12 -7.08 7.31
CA ASN A 256 9.26 -8.10 6.69
C ASN A 256 9.23 -9.40 7.51
N GLU A 257 10.39 -9.86 7.97
CA GLU A 257 10.49 -11.05 8.81
C GLU A 257 9.73 -10.89 10.13
N LEU A 258 9.92 -9.75 10.83
CA LEU A 258 9.26 -9.45 12.09
C LEU A 258 7.74 -9.36 11.92
N ILE A 259 7.27 -8.62 10.91
CA ILE A 259 5.84 -8.47 10.60
C ILE A 259 5.20 -9.83 10.38
N ARG A 260 5.85 -10.72 9.59
CA ARG A 260 5.27 -12.01 9.24
C ARG A 260 5.33 -13.05 10.34
N LYS A 261 6.50 -13.24 10.95
CA LYS A 261 6.68 -14.28 11.97
C LYS A 261 5.95 -13.92 13.26
N ASN A 262 5.93 -12.65 13.62
CA ASN A 262 5.43 -12.18 14.90
C ASN A 262 4.09 -11.43 14.79
N LYS A 263 3.48 -11.37 13.60
CA LYS A 263 2.20 -10.68 13.34
C LYS A 263 2.19 -9.22 13.82
N LEU A 264 3.36 -8.57 13.78
CA LEU A 264 3.52 -7.18 14.19
C LEU A 264 3.00 -6.23 13.11
N THR A 265 2.53 -5.07 13.52
CA THR A 265 2.38 -3.93 12.60
C THR A 265 3.75 -3.44 12.14
N PHE A 266 3.79 -2.63 11.08
CA PHE A 266 5.04 -2.02 10.63
C PHE A 266 5.67 -1.17 11.74
N GLU A 267 4.87 -0.36 12.41
CA GLU A 267 5.28 0.52 13.51
C GLU A 267 5.84 -0.30 14.68
N GLN A 268 5.20 -1.42 15.04
CA GLN A 268 5.70 -2.34 16.07
C GLN A 268 7.02 -3.01 15.67
N ALA A 269 7.17 -3.42 14.42
CA ALA A 269 8.41 -3.98 13.92
C ALA A 269 9.57 -2.95 13.92
N GLU A 270 9.30 -1.68 13.62
CA GLU A 270 10.28 -0.59 13.76
C GLU A 270 10.72 -0.42 15.22
N ILE A 271 9.75 -0.37 16.15
CA ILE A 271 10.02 -0.28 17.59
C ILE A 271 10.88 -1.47 18.02
N TYR A 272 10.56 -2.69 17.58
CA TYR A 272 11.33 -3.89 17.88
C TYR A 272 12.82 -3.73 17.49
N LEU A 273 13.09 -3.16 16.31
CA LEU A 273 14.47 -2.91 15.87
C LEU A 273 15.19 -1.87 16.74
N LYS A 274 14.48 -0.84 17.23
CA LYS A 274 15.03 0.15 18.19
C LYS A 274 15.32 -0.48 19.56
N VAL A 275 14.43 -1.34 20.05
CA VAL A 275 14.56 -2.04 21.34
C VAL A 275 15.81 -2.93 21.37
N GLY A 276 16.07 -3.68 20.29
CA GLY A 276 17.25 -4.54 20.19
C GLY A 276 18.60 -3.82 20.24
N THR A 277 18.61 -2.49 20.02
CA THR A 277 19.80 -1.65 20.15
C THR A 277 19.92 -0.93 21.49
N ASN A 278 18.92 -1.04 22.38
CA ASN A 278 18.85 -0.27 23.61
C ASN A 278 19.03 -1.18 24.84
N ASN A 279 20.13 -0.98 25.59
CA ASN A 279 20.42 -1.72 26.82
C ASN A 279 19.35 -1.52 27.90
N TRP A 280 18.58 -0.42 27.85
CA TRP A 280 17.48 -0.13 28.76
C TRP A 280 16.44 -1.25 28.81
N PHE A 281 16.24 -1.97 27.72
CA PHE A 281 15.26 -3.06 27.66
C PHE A 281 15.52 -4.11 28.75
N LEU A 282 16.74 -4.65 28.82
CA LEU A 282 17.10 -5.66 29.80
C LEU A 282 17.38 -5.05 31.18
N GLN A 283 18.05 -3.89 31.21
CA GLN A 283 18.41 -3.22 32.46
C GLN A 283 17.17 -2.77 33.24
N GLY A 284 16.17 -2.19 32.56
CA GLY A 284 14.94 -1.75 33.20
C GLY A 284 14.10 -2.92 33.74
N GLN A 285 14.01 -4.07 33.02
CA GLN A 285 13.36 -5.27 33.56
C GLN A 285 14.03 -5.75 34.84
N GLN A 286 15.36 -5.68 34.91
CA GLN A 286 16.09 -6.05 36.12
C GLN A 286 15.80 -5.10 37.28
N LEU A 287 15.73 -3.78 37.04
CA LEU A 287 15.36 -2.80 38.06
C LEU A 287 13.94 -3.01 38.59
N VAL A 288 12.99 -3.40 37.73
CA VAL A 288 11.62 -3.75 38.14
C VAL A 288 11.63 -4.98 39.05
N LYS A 289 12.35 -6.04 38.66
CA LYS A 289 12.49 -7.25 39.48
C LYS A 289 13.11 -7.00 40.85
N GLU A 290 14.08 -6.09 40.93
CA GLU A 290 14.76 -5.72 42.17
C GLU A 290 13.92 -4.76 43.04
N GLY A 291 12.70 -4.39 42.61
CA GLY A 291 11.84 -3.44 43.32
C GLY A 291 12.35 -2.00 43.28
N LYS A 292 13.33 -1.70 42.41
CA LYS A 292 13.98 -0.38 42.29
C LYS A 292 13.27 0.55 41.29
N LEU A 293 12.40 0.00 40.45
CA LEU A 293 11.63 0.74 39.45
C LEU A 293 10.21 0.16 39.34
N PRO A 294 9.14 0.94 39.51
CA PRO A 294 7.79 0.48 39.22
C PRO A 294 7.64 0.05 37.75
N ALA A 295 6.92 -1.05 37.50
CA ALA A 295 6.70 -1.58 36.15
C ALA A 295 6.04 -0.56 35.20
N GLU A 296 5.10 0.23 35.72
CA GLU A 296 4.43 1.30 34.96
C GLU A 296 5.43 2.35 34.48
N LEU A 297 6.34 2.81 35.36
CA LEU A 297 7.38 3.77 35.02
C LEU A 297 8.38 3.20 34.00
N TYR A 298 8.71 1.91 34.12
CA TYR A 298 9.53 1.22 33.12
C TYR A 298 8.92 1.30 31.73
N PHE A 299 7.63 0.98 31.57
CA PHE A 299 6.95 1.04 30.28
C PHE A 299 6.75 2.48 29.77
N HIS A 300 6.57 3.46 30.66
CA HIS A 300 6.56 4.88 30.26
C HIS A 300 7.92 5.35 29.73
N ILE A 301 9.02 5.02 30.42
CA ILE A 301 10.38 5.35 29.97
C ILE A 301 10.68 4.63 28.66
N ALA A 302 10.33 3.34 28.55
CA ALA A 302 10.49 2.58 27.32
C ALA A 302 9.76 3.25 26.16
N SER A 303 8.48 3.59 26.34
CA SER A 303 7.65 4.26 25.33
C SER A 303 8.22 5.60 24.91
N PHE A 304 8.76 6.36 25.86
CA PHE A 304 9.46 7.62 25.57
C PHE A 304 10.72 7.40 24.72
N LEU A 305 11.57 6.44 25.11
CA LEU A 305 12.82 6.13 24.40
C LEU A 305 12.59 5.58 22.97
N THR A 306 11.46 4.92 22.73
CA THR A 306 11.11 4.37 21.41
C THR A 306 10.21 5.28 20.59
N GLU A 307 9.74 6.40 21.19
CA GLU A 307 8.76 7.34 20.62
C GLU A 307 7.45 6.63 20.20
N SER A 308 6.95 5.74 21.06
CA SER A 308 5.80 4.88 20.76
C SER A 308 4.69 4.99 21.78
N SER A 309 3.51 4.47 21.41
CA SER A 309 2.41 4.34 22.35
C SER A 309 2.73 3.28 23.40
N PHE A 310 2.22 3.46 24.63
CA PHE A 310 2.32 2.45 25.68
C PHE A 310 1.86 1.07 25.23
N LYS A 311 0.77 1.02 24.44
CA LYS A 311 0.20 -0.21 23.89
C LYS A 311 1.18 -0.93 22.97
N ASP A 312 1.78 -0.22 22.01
CA ASP A 312 2.72 -0.81 21.06
C ASP A 312 4.01 -1.24 21.74
N THR A 313 4.50 -0.44 22.70
CA THR A 313 5.65 -0.80 23.54
C THR A 313 5.43 -2.14 24.22
N LYS A 314 4.25 -2.33 24.84
CA LYS A 314 3.93 -3.60 25.52
C LYS A 314 3.93 -4.79 24.56
N VAL A 315 3.24 -4.69 23.42
CA VAL A 315 3.19 -5.75 22.39
C VAL A 315 4.59 -6.15 21.92
N VAL A 316 5.44 -5.15 21.65
CA VAL A 316 6.82 -5.40 21.22
C VAL A 316 7.62 -6.10 22.31
N PHE A 317 7.41 -5.73 23.58
CA PHE A 317 8.15 -6.29 24.70
C PHE A 317 7.78 -7.76 24.94
N ASP A 318 6.50 -8.09 24.86
CA ASP A 318 6.02 -9.48 24.90
C ASP A 318 6.67 -10.28 23.76
N THR A 319 6.67 -9.73 22.54
CA THR A 319 7.30 -10.36 21.38
C THR A 319 8.81 -10.59 21.54
N VAL A 320 9.53 -9.62 22.12
CA VAL A 320 10.98 -9.78 22.40
C VAL A 320 11.21 -10.87 23.44
N ASN A 321 10.41 -10.89 24.51
CA ASN A 321 10.51 -11.89 25.57
C ASN A 321 10.22 -13.31 25.06
N GLU A 322 9.23 -13.47 24.18
CA GLU A 322 8.94 -14.72 23.46
C GLU A 322 10.12 -15.15 22.58
N ARG A 323 10.65 -14.24 21.75
CA ARG A 323 11.82 -14.55 20.90
C ARG A 323 13.07 -14.94 21.69
N ILE A 324 13.32 -14.31 22.84
CA ILE A 324 14.41 -14.70 23.72
C ILE A 324 14.19 -16.12 24.21
N HIS A 325 12.98 -16.44 24.68
CA HIS A 325 12.63 -17.77 25.15
C HIS A 325 12.80 -18.82 24.04
N GLU A 326 12.24 -18.59 22.84
CA GLU A 326 12.42 -19.47 21.67
C GLU A 326 13.90 -19.67 21.31
N ARG A 327 14.71 -18.61 21.31
CA ARG A 327 16.16 -18.73 21.01
C ARG A 327 16.90 -19.54 22.06
N VAL A 328 16.56 -19.37 23.34
CA VAL A 328 17.16 -20.12 24.45
C VAL A 328 16.87 -21.61 24.28
N ILE A 329 15.60 -21.97 24.03
CA ILE A 329 15.19 -23.36 23.77
C ILE A 329 15.82 -23.90 22.49
N ASN A 330 15.73 -23.18 21.38
CA ASN A 330 16.27 -23.64 20.10
C ASN A 330 17.78 -23.81 20.15
N LYS A 331 18.53 -22.88 20.75
CA LYS A 331 19.99 -23.00 20.90
C LYS A 331 20.37 -24.15 21.81
N HIS A 332 19.56 -24.45 22.83
CA HIS A 332 19.74 -25.66 23.61
C HIS A 332 19.50 -26.90 22.74
N ASN A 333 18.42 -26.93 21.96
CA ASN A 333 18.04 -28.11 21.20
C ASN A 333 18.76 -28.27 19.85
N SER A 334 19.67 -27.36 19.48
CA SER A 334 20.43 -27.39 18.22
C SER A 334 21.95 -27.40 18.45
N GLY A 335 22.69 -27.93 17.47
CA GLY A 335 24.15 -28.02 17.47
C GLY A 335 24.71 -29.39 17.86
N PHE A 336 26.02 -29.57 17.67
CA PHE A 336 26.73 -30.85 17.80
C PHE A 336 26.46 -31.58 19.13
N PHE A 337 26.42 -30.83 20.24
CA PHE A 337 26.19 -31.39 21.57
C PHE A 337 24.72 -31.71 21.88
N ALA A 338 23.76 -31.20 21.09
CA ALA A 338 22.34 -31.51 21.30
C ALA A 338 22.04 -32.99 21.05
N PHE A 339 22.79 -33.64 20.17
CA PHE A 339 22.71 -35.07 19.88
C PHE A 339 22.97 -35.95 21.11
N PHE A 340 23.85 -35.50 22.01
CA PHE A 340 24.22 -36.25 23.22
C PHE A 340 23.30 -35.99 24.43
N ARG A 341 22.27 -35.15 24.29
CA ARG A 341 21.36 -34.81 25.38
C ARG A 341 20.22 -35.80 25.50
N SER A 342 20.01 -36.32 26.71
CA SER A 342 18.88 -37.20 27.03
C SER A 342 17.56 -36.44 26.94
N ARG A 343 16.46 -37.16 26.66
CA ARG A 343 15.10 -36.58 26.68
C ARG A 343 14.78 -35.90 28.02
N LYS A 344 15.22 -36.48 29.15
CA LYS A 344 15.05 -35.91 30.49
C LYS A 344 15.72 -34.53 30.61
N SER A 345 16.99 -34.42 30.20
CA SER A 345 17.73 -33.15 30.25
C SER A 345 17.14 -32.05 29.36
N ARG A 346 16.49 -32.40 28.24
CA ARG A 346 15.79 -31.43 27.39
C ARG A 346 14.53 -30.90 28.08
N MET A 347 13.72 -31.77 28.67
CA MET A 347 12.50 -31.38 29.39
C MET A 347 12.82 -30.51 30.61
N GLU A 348 13.83 -30.85 31.41
CA GLU A 348 14.26 -30.05 32.56
C GLU A 348 14.72 -28.64 32.14
N PHE A 349 15.44 -28.54 31.02
CA PHE A 349 15.87 -27.24 30.49
C PHE A 349 14.70 -26.42 29.95
N GLU A 350 13.77 -27.05 29.22
CA GLU A 350 12.56 -26.38 28.71
C GLU A 350 11.70 -25.86 29.85
N GLU A 351 11.51 -26.63 30.92
CA GLU A 351 10.79 -26.20 32.12
C GLU A 351 11.47 -25.01 32.80
N MET A 352 12.80 -25.03 32.94
CA MET A 352 13.57 -23.89 33.45
C MET A 352 13.45 -22.65 32.54
N ALA A 353 13.48 -22.84 31.21
CA ALA A 353 13.34 -21.76 30.24
C ALA A 353 11.94 -21.13 30.28
N GLU A 354 10.91 -21.95 30.50
CA GLU A 354 9.51 -21.53 30.69
C GLU A 354 9.35 -20.73 31.98
N GLN A 355 9.85 -21.24 33.11
CA GLN A 355 9.82 -20.51 34.38
C GLN A 355 10.53 -19.16 34.27
N ASN A 356 11.66 -19.09 33.57
CA ASN A 356 12.38 -17.84 33.34
C ASN A 356 11.65 -16.88 32.39
N HIS A 357 10.89 -17.41 31.43
CA HIS A 357 10.03 -16.62 30.55
C HIS A 357 8.83 -16.06 31.30
N GLN A 358 8.15 -16.87 32.09
CA GLN A 358 7.02 -16.42 32.92
C GLN A 358 7.45 -15.38 33.95
N LYS A 359 8.64 -15.55 34.52
CA LYS A 359 9.29 -14.53 35.36
C LYS A 359 9.65 -13.24 34.62
N ARG A 360 9.65 -13.19 33.28
CA ARG A 360 9.89 -11.99 32.45
C ARG A 360 8.61 -11.25 32.04
N ILE A 361 7.45 -11.88 32.19
CA ILE A 361 6.17 -11.32 31.76
C ILE A 361 5.31 -10.85 32.95
N ASN A 362 5.44 -11.49 34.13
CA ASN A 362 4.55 -11.27 35.26
C ASN A 362 5.04 -10.27 36.32
N PHE A 363 5.58 -9.11 35.93
CA PHE A 363 5.96 -8.06 36.90
C PHE A 363 5.38 -6.68 36.59
#